data_AF-A0A1S2RHA5-F1
#
_entry.id   AF-A0A1S2RHA5-F1
#
_cell.length_a   1.000
_cell.length_b   1.000
_cell.length_c   1.000
_cell.angle_alpha   90.00
_cell.angle_beta   90.00
_cell.angle_gamma   90.00
#
_symmetry.space_group_name_H-M   'P 1'
#
loop_
_entity.id
_entity.type
_entity.pdbx_description
1 polymer ?
#
loop_
_entity_poly.entity_id
_entity_poly.type
_entity_poly.pdbx_seq_one_letter_code
_entity_poly.pdbx_strand_id
1 'polypeptide(L)'
;MEKIMHISSDLRDWIVQTLRSGVNPESIVDAMIKKGFDPTFSYRTILRIVGNQTIKTSTLSESPYIYEIPEIGRKGNEIQTNDRIIHLLSRINQPFILQFENLLSFDECDELIHLSKGRLLPSQIIYSKTGLVKSVPGRTSKGMYFKLGENRLIETIENRISELTNIPIENGEGLQVLNYQVGEEYKPHFDYFPPASISTHRGGQRIGTLLIYLNDVPSGGETVFPKAGVSIVPRKGTAVYFHYGNSKGQVDRMSLHTSIPVLEGEKWVATNWIRQGRIY
;
A
#
# COMPACT_ATOMS: atom_id res chain seq x y z
N MET A 1 16.56 -26.79 12.14
CA MET A 1 17.67 -25.87 12.43
C MET A 1 17.11 -24.69 13.21
N GLU A 2 17.74 -24.33 14.32
CA GLU A 2 17.40 -23.10 15.05
C GLU A 2 17.63 -21.89 14.15
N LYS A 3 16.67 -20.97 14.11
CA LYS A 3 16.76 -19.74 13.30
C LYS A 3 17.57 -18.69 14.04
N ILE A 4 18.32 -17.87 13.30
CA ILE A 4 19.15 -16.81 13.87
C ILE A 4 18.25 -15.64 14.33
N MET A 5 18.37 -15.27 15.61
CA MET A 5 17.53 -14.28 16.31
C MET A 5 18.35 -13.10 16.88
N HIS A 6 19.59 -12.93 16.46
CA HIS A 6 20.49 -11.85 16.88
C HIS A 6 21.31 -11.37 15.68
N ILE A 7 21.75 -10.11 15.67
CA ILE A 7 22.69 -9.59 14.66
C ILE A 7 23.97 -9.12 15.36
N SER A 8 25.12 -9.35 14.73
CA SER A 8 26.39 -8.78 15.18
C SER A 8 26.45 -7.27 14.89
N SER A 9 27.33 -6.56 15.60
CA SER A 9 27.66 -5.15 15.30
C SER A 9 28.07 -4.97 13.84
N ASP A 10 28.91 -5.86 13.32
CA ASP A 10 29.47 -5.73 11.97
C ASP A 10 28.40 -5.93 10.90
N LEU A 11 27.47 -6.87 11.12
CA LEU A 11 26.32 -7.05 10.24
C LEU A 11 25.37 -5.86 10.35
N ARG A 12 25.18 -5.29 11.54
CA ARG A 12 24.38 -4.07 11.72
C ARG A 12 24.98 -2.91 10.94
N ASP A 13 26.28 -2.70 11.04
CA ASP A 13 26.99 -1.61 10.36
C ASP A 13 26.98 -1.82 8.85
N TRP A 14 27.16 -3.06 8.38
CA TRP A 14 26.99 -3.40 6.98
C TRP A 14 25.56 -3.15 6.48
N ILE A 15 24.53 -3.53 7.25
CA ILE A 15 23.12 -3.26 6.90
C ILE A 15 22.89 -1.75 6.81
N VAL A 16 23.38 -0.97 7.79
CA VAL A 16 23.28 0.49 7.79
C VAL A 16 23.97 1.07 6.56
N GLN A 17 25.19 0.64 6.25
CA GLN A 17 25.90 1.07 5.04
C GLN A 17 25.16 0.67 3.77
N THR A 18 24.61 -0.54 3.70
CA THR A 18 23.87 -1.07 2.54
C THR A 18 22.57 -0.30 2.31
N LEU A 19 21.85 0.03 3.39
CA LEU A 19 20.67 0.92 3.34
C LEU A 19 21.06 2.34 2.91
N ARG A 20 22.20 2.88 3.41
CA ARG A 20 22.75 4.17 2.96
C ARG A 20 23.15 4.16 1.48
N SER A 21 23.60 3.02 0.96
CA SER A 21 23.88 2.79 -0.46
C SER A 21 22.62 2.63 -1.31
N GLY A 22 21.42 2.78 -0.73
CA GLY A 22 20.15 2.85 -1.46
C GLY A 22 19.49 1.50 -1.75
N VAL A 23 20.01 0.41 -1.18
CA VAL A 23 19.43 -0.93 -1.33
C VAL A 23 18.08 -0.99 -0.62
N ASN A 24 17.07 -1.58 -1.30
CA ASN A 24 15.73 -1.74 -0.74
C ASN A 24 15.79 -2.56 0.57
N PRO A 25 15.21 -2.06 1.69
CA PRO A 25 15.05 -2.81 2.94
C PRO A 25 14.54 -4.25 2.76
N GLU A 26 13.58 -4.47 1.87
CA GLU A 26 13.03 -5.80 1.59
C GLU A 26 14.08 -6.75 1.00
N SER A 27 14.96 -6.26 0.13
CA SER A 27 16.04 -7.07 -0.45
C SER A 27 17.05 -7.50 0.61
N ILE A 28 17.27 -6.68 1.63
CA ILE A 28 18.13 -7.02 2.77
C ILE A 28 17.43 -8.04 3.67
N VAL A 29 16.13 -7.88 3.94
CA VAL A 29 15.33 -8.87 4.69
C VAL A 29 15.33 -10.22 3.98
N ASP A 30 15.11 -10.25 2.66
CA ASP A 30 15.17 -11.47 1.86
C ASP A 30 16.54 -12.14 1.93
N ALA A 31 17.63 -11.35 1.91
CA ALA A 31 18.98 -11.85 2.07
C ALA A 31 19.22 -12.44 3.47
N MET A 32 18.70 -11.80 4.52
CA MET A 32 18.76 -12.32 5.90
C MET A 32 18.01 -13.64 6.03
N ILE A 33 16.78 -13.73 5.50
CA ILE A 33 15.98 -14.97 5.55
C ILE A 33 16.69 -16.10 4.81
N LYS A 34 17.25 -15.83 3.62
CA LYS A 34 18.06 -16.81 2.86
C LYS A 34 19.29 -17.30 3.64
N LYS A 35 19.81 -16.49 4.55
CA LYS A 35 20.95 -16.82 5.43
C LYS A 35 20.53 -17.49 6.74
N GLY A 36 19.26 -17.82 6.91
CA GLY A 36 18.75 -18.59 8.07
C GLY A 36 18.28 -17.73 9.25
N PHE A 37 18.17 -16.41 9.07
CA PHE A 37 17.56 -15.55 10.07
C PHE A 37 16.05 -15.77 10.14
N ASP A 38 15.48 -15.58 11.32
CA ASP A 38 14.03 -15.60 11.47
C ASP A 38 13.39 -14.43 10.69
N PRO A 39 12.30 -14.67 9.93
CA PRO A 39 11.64 -13.62 9.17
C PRO A 39 11.15 -12.45 10.04
N THR A 40 10.49 -12.73 11.17
CA THR A 40 9.95 -11.70 12.06
C THR A 40 11.07 -10.87 12.66
N PHE A 41 12.16 -11.54 13.09
CA PHE A 41 13.36 -10.89 13.58
C PHE A 41 14.01 -9.99 12.51
N SER A 42 14.13 -10.48 11.27
CA SER A 42 14.74 -9.74 10.16
C SER A 42 13.98 -8.45 9.85
N TYR A 43 12.66 -8.52 9.71
CA TYR A 43 11.81 -7.33 9.50
C TYR A 43 11.93 -6.33 10.65
N ARG A 44 11.77 -6.78 11.91
CA ARG A 44 11.85 -5.88 13.08
C ARG A 44 13.21 -5.21 13.21
N THR A 45 14.28 -5.92 12.87
CA THR A 45 15.65 -5.40 12.95
C THR A 45 15.89 -4.31 11.92
N ILE A 46 15.51 -4.55 10.65
CA ILE A 46 15.63 -3.53 9.61
C ILE A 46 14.78 -2.30 9.92
N LEU A 47 13.57 -2.46 10.45
CA LEU A 47 12.72 -1.34 10.85
C LEU A 47 13.28 -0.52 12.00
N ARG A 48 13.85 -1.16 13.02
CA ARG A 48 14.55 -0.44 14.10
C ARG A 48 15.76 0.33 13.58
N ILE A 49 16.51 -0.24 12.63
CA ILE A 49 17.66 0.43 12.03
C ILE A 49 17.22 1.64 11.20
N VAL A 50 16.13 1.52 10.44
CA VAL A 50 15.55 2.62 9.65
C VAL A 50 14.91 3.69 10.54
N GLY A 51 14.21 3.31 11.61
CA GLY A 51 13.51 4.23 12.51
C GLY A 51 14.43 4.98 13.48
N ASN A 52 15.55 4.38 13.91
CA ASN A 52 16.45 4.97 14.91
C ASN A 52 17.64 5.77 14.32
N GLN A 53 17.73 5.93 13.00
CA GLN A 53 18.81 6.71 12.39
C GLN A 53 18.28 7.69 11.33
N THR A 54 18.81 8.92 11.35
CA THR A 54 18.68 9.87 10.25
C THR A 54 19.49 9.35 9.06
N ILE A 55 18.88 8.52 8.20
CA ILE A 55 19.52 8.01 7.00
C ILE A 55 19.57 9.17 5.98
N LYS A 56 20.71 9.87 5.92
CA LYS A 56 21.02 10.75 4.78
C LYS A 56 21.26 9.86 3.56
N THR A 57 20.26 9.71 2.70
CA THR A 57 20.44 9.17 1.35
C THR A 57 21.10 10.24 0.48
N SER A 58 22.43 10.30 0.47
CA SER A 58 23.15 11.09 -0.53
C SER A 58 23.21 10.26 -1.82
N THR A 59 22.28 10.50 -2.73
CA THR A 59 22.40 10.04 -4.12
C THR A 59 23.51 10.85 -4.81
N LEU A 60 24.56 10.18 -5.27
CA LEU A 60 25.23 10.65 -6.48
C LEU A 60 24.25 10.38 -7.63
N SER A 61 23.69 11.46 -8.18
CA SER A 61 22.95 11.49 -9.45
C SER A 61 21.54 10.86 -9.52
N GLU A 62 20.71 11.01 -8.50
CA GLU A 62 19.24 11.02 -8.71
C GLU A 62 18.69 12.31 -8.11
N SER A 63 18.12 13.16 -8.97
CA SER A 63 17.43 14.39 -8.55
C SER A 63 16.39 14.07 -7.49
N PRO A 64 16.20 14.94 -6.47
CA PRO A 64 15.17 14.73 -5.46
C PRO A 64 13.82 14.48 -6.13
N TYR A 65 12.96 13.67 -5.48
CA TYR A 65 11.60 13.46 -5.96
C TYR A 65 10.89 14.80 -6.06
N ILE A 66 10.35 15.10 -7.24
CA ILE A 66 9.61 16.33 -7.49
C ILE A 66 8.14 16.04 -7.19
N TYR A 67 7.63 16.68 -6.14
CA TYR A 67 6.23 16.60 -5.78
C TYR A 67 5.38 17.37 -6.78
N GLU A 68 4.36 16.68 -7.28
CA GLU A 68 3.32 17.24 -8.14
C GLU A 68 1.98 17.09 -7.42
N ILE A 69 1.07 18.03 -7.65
CA ILE A 69 -0.29 17.92 -7.11
C ILE A 69 -1.12 17.18 -8.16
N PRO A 70 -1.50 15.90 -7.93
CA PRO A 70 -2.38 15.16 -8.83
C PRO A 70 -3.76 15.83 -8.88
N GLU A 71 -4.55 15.55 -9.91
CA GLU A 71 -5.85 16.19 -10.13
C GLU A 71 -6.81 16.06 -8.93
N ILE A 72 -6.86 14.89 -8.29
CA ILE A 72 -7.58 14.68 -7.02
C ILE A 72 -7.18 15.69 -5.92
N GLY A 73 -5.92 16.12 -5.92
CA GLY A 73 -5.38 17.10 -4.99
C GLY A 73 -5.78 18.54 -5.27
N ARG A 74 -6.26 18.83 -6.48
CA ARG A 74 -6.70 20.18 -6.89
C ARG A 74 -8.18 20.42 -6.62
N LYS A 75 -8.92 19.36 -6.27
CA LYS A 75 -10.32 19.43 -5.89
C LYS A 75 -10.49 20.11 -4.54
N GLY A 76 -11.69 20.66 -4.31
CA GLY A 76 -12.09 21.27 -3.05
C GLY A 76 -12.29 20.23 -1.93
N ASN A 77 -12.84 20.69 -0.81
CA ASN A 77 -13.07 19.84 0.36
C ASN A 77 -14.33 18.97 0.24
N GLU A 78 -15.24 19.31 -0.67
CA GLU A 78 -16.38 18.51 -1.06
C GLU A 78 -16.24 18.15 -2.54
N ILE A 79 -16.29 16.85 -2.83
CA ILE A 79 -16.08 16.30 -4.16
C ILE A 79 -17.37 15.61 -4.58
N GLN A 80 -18.12 16.26 -5.46
CA GLN A 80 -19.30 15.68 -6.08
C GLN A 80 -18.89 14.64 -7.12
N THR A 81 -19.35 13.40 -6.94
CA THR A 81 -19.45 12.38 -7.98
C THR A 81 -20.89 12.29 -8.46
N ASN A 82 -21.15 11.52 -9.51
CA ASN A 82 -22.49 11.34 -10.06
C ASN A 82 -23.51 10.77 -9.04
N ASP A 83 -23.01 10.07 -8.02
CA ASP A 83 -23.83 9.31 -7.07
C ASP A 83 -23.63 9.70 -5.59
N ARG A 84 -22.61 10.50 -5.26
CA ARG A 84 -22.31 10.87 -3.86
C ARG A 84 -21.49 12.16 -3.73
N ILE A 85 -21.56 12.79 -2.56
CA ILE A 85 -20.61 13.83 -2.12
C ILE A 85 -19.59 13.19 -1.19
N ILE A 86 -18.31 13.26 -1.57
CA ILE A 86 -17.18 12.77 -0.78
C ILE A 86 -16.54 13.97 -0.08
N HIS A 87 -16.22 13.84 1.22
CA HIS A 87 -15.61 14.92 1.99
C HIS A 87 -14.13 14.63 2.25
N LEU A 88 -13.27 15.62 2.01
CA LEU A 88 -11.85 15.58 2.33
C LEU A 88 -11.65 15.90 3.82
N LEU A 89 -11.14 14.93 4.57
CA LEU A 89 -10.88 15.07 6.02
C LEU A 89 -9.52 15.68 6.31
N SER A 90 -8.48 15.26 5.59
CA SER A 90 -7.11 15.70 5.85
C SER A 90 -6.22 15.62 4.62
N ARG A 91 -5.17 16.44 4.61
CA ARG A 91 -4.16 16.51 3.56
C ARG A 91 -2.76 16.58 4.15
N ILE A 92 -1.89 15.73 3.64
CA ILE A 92 -0.45 15.78 3.86
C ILE A 92 0.19 15.99 2.49
N ASN A 93 1.08 16.97 2.39
CA ASN A 93 1.68 17.33 1.10
C ASN A 93 2.92 16.48 0.76
N GLN A 94 3.64 15.99 1.77
CA GLN A 94 4.88 15.22 1.60
C GLN A 94 5.00 14.13 2.69
N PRO A 95 4.77 12.85 2.37
CA PRO A 95 4.27 12.34 1.09
C PRO A 95 2.87 12.88 0.77
N PHE A 96 2.45 12.83 -0.50
CA PHE A 96 1.11 13.29 -0.88
C PHE A 96 0.07 12.27 -0.41
N ILE A 97 -0.70 12.61 0.62
CA ILE A 97 -1.76 11.77 1.22
C ILE A 97 -3.02 12.60 1.40
N LEU A 98 -4.17 12.03 1.00
CA LEU A 98 -5.50 12.56 1.26
C LEU A 98 -6.33 11.52 2.01
N GLN A 99 -7.06 11.95 3.02
CA GLN A 99 -8.04 11.12 3.71
C GLN A 99 -9.45 11.61 3.39
N PHE A 100 -10.34 10.68 3.07
CA PHE A 100 -11.72 10.96 2.71
C PHE A 100 -12.69 10.25 3.65
N GLU A 101 -13.83 10.86 3.89
CA GLU A 101 -15.02 10.19 4.39
C GLU A 101 -16.11 10.13 3.34
N ASN A 102 -17.12 9.30 3.60
CA ASN A 102 -18.26 9.10 2.72
C ASN A 102 -17.85 8.63 1.31
N LEU A 103 -16.72 7.93 1.18
CA LEU A 103 -16.35 7.32 -0.10
C LEU A 103 -17.30 6.15 -0.40
N LEU A 104 -17.44 5.24 0.57
CA LEU A 104 -18.42 4.15 0.52
C LEU A 104 -19.49 4.35 1.60
N SER A 105 -20.72 3.94 1.30
CA SER A 105 -21.75 3.82 2.32
C SER A 105 -21.47 2.59 3.17
N PHE A 106 -22.10 2.52 4.33
CA PHE A 106 -21.93 1.34 5.18
C PHE A 106 -22.50 0.08 4.54
N ASP A 107 -23.60 0.20 3.78
CA ASP A 107 -24.19 -0.91 3.03
C ASP A 107 -23.27 -1.39 1.91
N GLU A 108 -22.62 -0.48 1.17
CA GLU A 108 -21.62 -0.85 0.15
C GLU A 108 -20.43 -1.57 0.76
N CYS A 109 -20.00 -1.14 1.95
CA CYS A 109 -18.92 -1.81 2.68
C CYS A 109 -19.33 -3.23 3.09
N ASP A 110 -20.53 -3.41 3.65
CA ASP A 110 -21.02 -4.71 4.09
C ASP A 110 -21.23 -5.67 2.91
N GLU A 111 -21.74 -5.15 1.79
CA GLU A 111 -21.94 -5.94 0.57
C GLU A 111 -20.60 -6.36 -0.05
N LEU A 112 -19.59 -5.48 -0.09
CA LEU A 112 -18.24 -5.87 -0.52
C LEU A 112 -17.68 -7.00 0.35
N ILE A 113 -17.81 -6.89 1.67
CA ILE A 113 -17.37 -7.94 2.60
C ILE A 113 -18.14 -9.23 2.31
N HIS A 114 -19.47 -9.16 2.16
CA HIS A 114 -20.33 -10.33 1.89
C HIS A 114 -19.89 -11.07 0.61
N LEU A 115 -19.74 -10.34 -0.50
CA LEU A 115 -19.33 -10.88 -1.79
C LEU A 115 -17.91 -11.47 -1.76
N SER A 116 -17.04 -10.99 -0.87
CA SER A 116 -15.66 -11.46 -0.76
C SER A 116 -15.47 -12.69 0.14
N LYS A 117 -16.29 -12.90 1.19
CA LYS A 117 -16.08 -13.94 2.22
C LYS A 117 -15.83 -15.35 1.66
N GLY A 118 -16.59 -15.76 0.65
CA GLY A 118 -16.47 -17.10 0.04
C GLY A 118 -15.29 -17.28 -0.92
N ARG A 119 -14.54 -16.22 -1.20
CA ARG A 119 -13.50 -16.17 -2.25
C ARG A 119 -12.10 -15.87 -1.72
N LEU A 120 -11.96 -15.63 -0.42
CA LEU A 120 -10.70 -15.26 0.22
C LEU A 120 -9.69 -16.40 0.20
N LEU A 121 -8.51 -16.13 -0.34
CA LEU A 121 -7.35 -17.02 -0.29
C LEU A 121 -6.22 -16.36 0.50
N PRO A 122 -5.28 -17.10 1.11
CA PRO A 122 -4.09 -16.50 1.71
C PRO A 122 -3.42 -15.53 0.74
N SER A 123 -3.07 -14.33 1.19
CA SER A 123 -2.52 -13.29 0.32
C SER A 123 -1.16 -13.73 -0.24
N GLN A 124 -0.97 -13.47 -1.53
CA GLN A 124 0.25 -13.81 -2.25
C GLN A 124 0.72 -12.58 -3.06
N ILE A 125 2.03 -12.48 -3.30
CA ILE A 125 2.58 -11.43 -4.18
C ILE A 125 2.65 -12.01 -5.60
N ILE A 126 2.19 -11.24 -6.59
CA ILE A 126 2.31 -11.56 -8.01
C ILE A 126 3.68 -11.06 -8.50
N TYR A 127 4.57 -11.98 -8.89
CA TYR A 127 5.82 -11.59 -9.55
C TYR A 127 5.54 -11.20 -11.01
N SER A 128 5.76 -9.92 -11.35
CA SER A 128 5.39 -9.37 -12.67
C SER A 128 6.09 -10.03 -13.86
N LYS A 129 7.28 -10.64 -13.65
CA LYS A 129 8.04 -11.33 -14.71
C LYS A 129 7.49 -12.70 -15.10
N THR A 130 6.76 -13.37 -14.19
CA THR A 130 6.36 -14.77 -14.38
C THR A 130 4.86 -14.99 -14.17
N GLY A 131 4.15 -14.01 -13.59
CA GLY A 131 2.77 -14.20 -13.11
C GLY A 131 2.67 -15.17 -11.93
N LEU A 132 3.80 -15.65 -11.40
CA LEU A 132 3.81 -16.62 -10.31
C LEU A 132 3.38 -15.94 -9.01
N VAL A 133 2.46 -16.61 -8.34
CA VAL A 133 1.84 -16.18 -7.11
C VAL A 133 2.56 -16.92 -5.97
N LYS A 134 3.20 -16.20 -5.05
CA LYS A 134 3.93 -16.82 -3.92
C LYS A 134 3.46 -16.24 -2.60
N SER A 135 3.23 -17.11 -1.62
CA SER A 135 3.04 -16.70 -0.22
C SER A 135 4.35 -16.09 0.29
N VAL A 136 4.28 -14.87 0.83
CA VAL A 136 5.46 -14.12 1.28
C VAL A 136 5.41 -13.96 2.80
N PRO A 137 6.48 -14.37 3.53
CA PRO A 137 6.62 -14.07 4.95
C PRO A 137 6.56 -12.56 5.15
N GLY A 138 5.50 -12.04 5.77
CA GLY A 138 5.32 -10.58 5.98
C GLY A 138 4.00 -10.00 5.48
N ARG A 139 3.21 -10.77 4.72
CA ARG A 139 1.81 -10.46 4.44
C ARG A 139 0.95 -11.63 4.89
N THR A 140 0.23 -11.46 6.00
CA THR A 140 -0.50 -12.57 6.64
C THR A 140 -2.00 -12.56 6.37
N SER A 141 -2.52 -11.52 5.70
CA SER A 141 -3.95 -11.39 5.37
C SER A 141 -4.45 -12.47 4.40
N LYS A 142 -5.76 -12.63 4.31
CA LYS A 142 -6.42 -13.25 3.16
C LYS A 142 -6.91 -12.19 2.19
N GLY A 143 -7.01 -12.51 0.90
CA GLY A 143 -7.45 -11.58 -0.13
C GLY A 143 -8.12 -12.23 -1.32
N MET A 144 -8.85 -11.41 -2.07
CA MET A 144 -9.46 -11.76 -3.36
C MET A 144 -9.51 -10.52 -4.26
N TYR A 145 -9.67 -10.73 -5.57
CA TYR A 145 -9.80 -9.66 -6.56
C TYR A 145 -11.14 -9.76 -7.27
N PHE A 146 -11.84 -8.63 -7.39
CA PHE A 146 -12.94 -8.46 -8.32
C PHE A 146 -12.40 -8.18 -9.72
N LYS A 147 -13.09 -8.70 -10.75
CA LYS A 147 -12.86 -8.23 -12.13
C LYS A 147 -13.44 -6.81 -12.29
N LEU A 148 -12.89 -6.05 -13.25
CA LEU A 148 -13.51 -4.79 -13.65
C LEU A 148 -14.97 -5.02 -14.05
N GLY A 149 -15.86 -4.18 -13.53
CA GLY A 149 -17.29 -4.26 -13.76
C GLY A 149 -17.92 -5.63 -13.44
N GLU A 150 -17.37 -6.39 -12.48
CA GLU A 150 -17.86 -7.75 -12.20
C GLU A 150 -19.35 -7.80 -11.82
N ASN A 151 -19.84 -6.74 -11.18
CA ASN A 151 -21.26 -6.52 -10.90
C ASN A 151 -21.53 -5.02 -10.72
N ARG A 152 -22.81 -4.65 -10.60
CA ARG A 152 -23.24 -3.25 -10.48
C ARG A 152 -22.60 -2.48 -9.32
N LEU A 153 -22.37 -3.14 -8.17
CA LEU A 153 -21.70 -2.49 -7.04
C LEU A 153 -20.25 -2.15 -7.40
N ILE A 154 -19.53 -3.10 -7.99
CA ILE A 154 -18.14 -2.89 -8.43
C ILE A 154 -18.05 -1.80 -9.49
N GLU A 155 -18.93 -1.82 -10.50
CA GLU A 155 -19.01 -0.74 -11.51
C GLU A 155 -19.25 0.63 -10.88
N THR A 156 -20.17 0.71 -9.91
CA THR A 156 -20.49 1.96 -9.22
C THR A 156 -19.27 2.50 -8.48
N ILE A 157 -18.57 1.65 -7.73
CA ILE A 157 -17.38 2.04 -6.98
C ILE A 157 -16.25 2.43 -7.92
N GLU A 158 -16.02 1.67 -9.01
CA GLU A 158 -14.97 1.97 -9.99
C GLU A 158 -15.21 3.31 -10.70
N ASN A 159 -16.45 3.60 -11.09
CA ASN A 159 -16.82 4.92 -11.63
C ASN A 159 -16.56 6.04 -10.61
N ARG A 160 -16.95 5.84 -9.35
CA ARG A 160 -16.71 6.82 -8.28
C ARG A 160 -15.22 7.07 -8.05
N ILE A 161 -14.39 6.03 -8.08
CA ILE A 161 -12.92 6.15 -7.98
C ILE A 161 -12.35 6.90 -9.18
N SER A 162 -12.81 6.60 -10.39
CA SER A 162 -12.41 7.27 -11.62
C SER A 162 -12.73 8.77 -11.56
N GLU A 163 -13.97 9.12 -11.18
CA GLU A 163 -14.41 10.50 -10.99
C GLU A 163 -13.61 11.20 -9.90
N LEU A 164 -13.41 10.56 -8.73
CA LEU A 164 -12.64 11.10 -7.62
C LEU A 164 -11.20 11.43 -8.05
N THR A 165 -10.53 10.47 -8.70
CA THR A 165 -9.11 10.57 -9.06
C THR A 165 -8.84 11.34 -10.36
N ASN A 166 -9.87 11.49 -11.20
CA ASN A 166 -9.78 11.93 -12.59
C ASN A 166 -8.87 11.02 -13.45
N ILE A 167 -8.89 9.72 -13.16
CA ILE A 167 -8.09 8.71 -13.86
C ILE A 167 -9.05 7.62 -14.38
N PRO A 168 -8.95 7.23 -15.68
CA PRO A 168 -9.85 6.22 -16.25
C PRO A 168 -9.83 4.89 -15.49
N ILE A 169 -10.95 4.18 -15.48
CA ILE A 169 -11.12 2.90 -14.79
C ILE A 169 -10.09 1.86 -15.27
N GLU A 170 -9.72 1.91 -16.55
CA GLU A 170 -8.79 0.98 -17.19
C GLU A 170 -7.35 1.12 -16.67
N ASN A 171 -7.04 2.18 -15.93
CA ASN A 171 -5.77 2.33 -15.23
C ASN A 171 -5.77 1.63 -13.85
N GLY A 172 -6.94 1.25 -13.32
CA GLY A 172 -7.07 0.55 -12.04
C GLY A 172 -6.92 -0.96 -12.18
N GLU A 173 -6.20 -1.60 -11.26
CA GLU A 173 -6.03 -3.07 -11.23
C GLU A 173 -7.27 -3.87 -10.76
N GLY A 174 -8.44 -3.24 -10.72
CA GLY A 174 -9.63 -3.74 -10.04
C GLY A 174 -9.54 -3.65 -8.51
N LEU A 175 -10.65 -3.94 -7.83
CA LEU A 175 -10.71 -3.93 -6.37
C LEU A 175 -10.16 -5.22 -5.77
N GLN A 176 -9.11 -5.09 -4.95
CA GLN A 176 -8.65 -6.17 -4.08
C GLN A 176 -9.26 -6.01 -2.68
N VAL A 177 -10.05 -6.99 -2.23
CA VAL A 177 -10.51 -7.04 -0.83
C VAL A 177 -9.56 -7.88 -0.01
N LEU A 178 -9.22 -7.38 1.19
CA LEU A 178 -8.34 -8.02 2.15
C LEU A 178 -9.00 -8.10 3.52
N ASN A 179 -8.74 -9.19 4.23
CA ASN A 179 -9.15 -9.40 5.61
C ASN A 179 -7.93 -9.74 6.48
N TYR A 180 -7.81 -9.04 7.60
CA TYR A 180 -6.80 -9.24 8.64
C TYR A 180 -7.48 -9.62 9.95
N GLN A 181 -7.08 -10.74 10.52
CA GLN A 181 -7.46 -11.19 11.85
C GLN A 181 -6.53 -10.63 12.93
N VAL A 182 -6.87 -10.82 14.20
CA VAL A 182 -6.02 -10.41 15.33
C VAL A 182 -4.59 -10.96 15.16
N GLY A 183 -3.61 -10.08 15.31
CA GLY A 183 -2.19 -10.36 15.13
C GLY A 183 -1.70 -10.34 13.68
N GLU A 184 -2.59 -10.36 12.68
CA GLU A 184 -2.21 -10.26 11.27
C GLU A 184 -1.85 -8.83 10.90
N GLU A 185 -0.84 -8.70 10.03
CA GLU A 185 -0.25 -7.43 9.63
C GLU A 185 0.21 -7.47 8.17
N TYR A 186 0.61 -6.30 7.66
CA TYR A 186 1.38 -6.22 6.43
C TYR A 186 2.61 -5.37 6.66
N LYS A 187 3.78 -6.01 6.59
CA LYS A 187 5.08 -5.38 6.80
C LYS A 187 5.30 -4.15 5.91
N PRO A 188 6.19 -3.22 6.32
CA PRO A 188 6.46 -2.02 5.56
C PRO A 188 6.94 -2.33 4.14
N HIS A 189 6.27 -1.73 3.16
CA HIS A 189 6.49 -1.97 1.73
C HIS A 189 6.16 -0.72 0.90
N PHE A 190 6.46 -0.82 -0.40
CA PHE A 190 6.01 0.14 -1.40
C PHE A 190 5.01 -0.53 -2.33
N ASP A 191 4.03 0.24 -2.80
CA ASP A 191 3.07 -0.26 -3.78
C ASP A 191 3.59 -0.21 -5.21
N TYR A 192 4.53 0.70 -5.51
CA TYR A 192 5.18 0.79 -6.82
C TYR A 192 6.11 -0.40 -7.08
N PHE A 193 6.30 -0.71 -8.37
CA PHE A 193 7.19 -1.79 -8.78
C PHE A 193 8.66 -1.35 -8.77
N PRO A 194 9.59 -2.27 -8.49
CA PRO A 194 10.99 -2.09 -8.86
C PRO A 194 11.13 -1.82 -10.38
N PRO A 195 12.12 -1.02 -10.82
CA PRO A 195 12.29 -0.67 -12.24
C PRO A 195 12.26 -1.86 -13.21
N ALA A 196 12.93 -2.97 -12.83
CA ALA A 196 13.00 -4.19 -13.64
C ALA A 196 11.68 -4.98 -13.77
N SER A 197 10.65 -4.58 -13.02
CA SER A 197 9.34 -5.21 -12.95
C SER A 197 8.24 -4.39 -13.63
N ILE A 198 8.56 -3.18 -14.10
CA ILE A 198 7.62 -2.30 -14.81
C ILE A 198 7.39 -2.86 -16.21
N SER A 199 6.12 -3.01 -16.60
CA SER A 199 5.72 -3.43 -17.94
C SER A 199 4.76 -2.39 -18.53
N THR A 200 5.18 -1.72 -19.61
CA THR A 200 4.36 -0.73 -20.32
C THR A 200 3.14 -1.37 -20.98
N HIS A 201 3.21 -2.65 -21.35
CA HIS A 201 2.07 -3.43 -21.85
C HIS A 201 1.02 -3.75 -20.78
N ARG A 202 1.29 -3.47 -19.50
CA ARG A 202 0.36 -3.69 -18.38
C ARG A 202 0.18 -2.40 -17.57
N GLY A 203 -0.05 -1.29 -18.27
CA GLY A 203 -0.27 0.02 -17.66
C GLY A 203 0.98 0.71 -17.08
N GLY A 204 2.16 0.10 -17.15
CA GLY A 204 3.39 0.71 -16.63
C GLY A 204 3.48 0.71 -15.11
N GLN A 205 4.06 1.76 -14.54
CA GLN A 205 4.26 1.90 -13.09
C GLN A 205 2.93 2.20 -12.37
N ARG A 206 2.79 1.77 -11.10
CA ARG A 206 1.75 2.27 -10.20
C ARG A 206 2.11 3.68 -9.74
N ILE A 207 1.16 4.59 -9.76
CA ILE A 207 1.38 6.01 -9.42
C ILE A 207 0.67 6.44 -8.14
N GLY A 208 -0.33 5.67 -7.71
CA GLY A 208 -1.08 5.96 -6.50
C GLY A 208 -1.92 4.76 -6.07
N THR A 209 -2.35 4.81 -4.82
CA THR A 209 -3.18 3.78 -4.20
C THR A 209 -4.36 4.45 -3.52
N LEU A 210 -5.54 3.88 -3.71
CA LEU A 210 -6.72 4.17 -2.90
C LEU A 210 -7.03 2.96 -2.02
N LEU A 211 -6.90 3.13 -0.71
CA LEU A 211 -7.21 2.11 0.30
C LEU A 211 -8.48 2.53 1.04
N ILE A 212 -9.48 1.66 1.04
CA ILE A 212 -10.81 1.91 1.59
C ILE A 212 -11.03 1.00 2.79
N TYR A 213 -11.49 1.54 3.91
CA TYR A 213 -11.79 0.79 5.12
C TYR A 213 -13.25 0.33 5.12
N LEU A 214 -13.47 -0.99 5.17
CA LEU A 214 -14.81 -1.57 5.05
C LEU A 214 -15.48 -1.83 6.42
N ASN A 215 -14.73 -1.70 7.51
CA ASN A 215 -15.26 -1.75 8.87
C ASN A 215 -14.42 -0.87 9.83
N ASP A 216 -15.01 -0.56 10.99
CA ASP A 216 -14.27 0.01 12.11
C ASP A 216 -13.41 -1.07 12.77
N VAL A 217 -12.19 -0.70 13.17
CA VAL A 217 -11.29 -1.57 13.92
C VAL A 217 -11.14 -0.99 15.34
N PRO A 218 -11.57 -1.71 16.39
CA PRO A 218 -11.51 -1.20 17.77
C PRO A 218 -10.10 -0.84 18.25
N SER A 219 -9.10 -1.65 17.90
CA SER A 219 -7.70 -1.42 18.28
C SER A 219 -6.72 -2.04 17.31
N GLY A 220 -5.65 -1.31 16.97
CA GLY A 220 -4.65 -1.72 15.99
C GLY A 220 -5.13 -1.58 14.54
N GLY A 221 -4.40 -2.20 13.60
CA GLY A 221 -4.77 -2.22 12.19
C GLY A 221 -4.58 -0.90 11.44
N GLU A 222 -3.93 0.11 12.00
CA GLU A 222 -3.66 1.38 11.34
C GLU A 222 -2.81 1.20 10.07
N THR A 223 -3.07 2.05 9.07
CA THR A 223 -2.16 2.23 7.95
C THR A 223 -1.14 3.31 8.34
N VAL A 224 0.11 2.92 8.54
CA VAL A 224 1.18 3.78 9.06
C VAL A 224 2.18 4.10 7.97
N PHE A 225 2.51 5.38 7.83
CA PHE A 225 3.59 5.91 6.99
C PHE A 225 4.76 6.31 7.89
N PRO A 226 5.65 5.36 8.27
CA PRO A 226 6.61 5.57 9.36
C PRO A 226 7.59 6.72 9.10
N LYS A 227 7.96 6.97 7.85
CA LYS A 227 8.85 8.09 7.50
C LYS A 227 8.20 9.46 7.65
N ALA A 228 6.88 9.52 7.50
CA ALA A 228 6.11 10.75 7.64
C ALA A 228 5.60 10.97 9.07
N GLY A 229 5.67 9.94 9.94
CA GLY A 229 5.06 10.00 11.26
C GLY A 229 3.53 10.06 11.22
N VAL A 230 2.91 9.51 10.16
CA VAL A 230 1.47 9.56 9.93
C VAL A 230 0.87 8.18 10.16
N SER A 231 -0.26 8.11 10.85
CA SER A 231 -1.05 6.89 11.03
C SER A 231 -2.51 7.18 10.71
N ILE A 232 -3.12 6.31 9.90
CA ILE A 232 -4.52 6.40 9.51
C ILE A 232 -5.30 5.28 10.21
N VAL A 233 -6.25 5.68 11.05
CA VAL A 233 -7.11 4.76 11.81
C VAL A 233 -8.20 4.21 10.89
N PRO A 234 -8.44 2.88 10.87
CA PRO A 234 -9.49 2.29 10.06
C PRO A 234 -10.88 2.72 10.55
N ARG A 235 -11.61 3.46 9.73
CA ARG A 235 -13.00 3.84 9.99
C ARG A 235 -13.88 3.47 8.81
N LYS A 236 -14.98 2.76 9.05
CA LYS A 236 -15.86 2.23 7.99
C LYS A 236 -16.27 3.33 7.01
N GLY A 237 -16.20 3.05 5.72
CA GLY A 237 -16.58 3.98 4.63
C GLY A 237 -15.56 5.08 4.32
N THR A 238 -14.52 5.24 5.16
CA THR A 238 -13.41 6.18 4.90
C THR A 238 -12.37 5.56 3.98
N ALA A 239 -11.57 6.40 3.35
CA ALA A 239 -10.47 5.97 2.50
C ALA A 239 -9.25 6.86 2.65
N VAL A 240 -8.09 6.30 2.33
CA VAL A 240 -6.83 7.03 2.18
C VAL A 240 -6.33 6.87 0.76
N TYR A 241 -6.09 7.98 0.10
CA TYR A 241 -5.36 8.05 -1.15
C TYR A 241 -3.95 8.52 -0.88
N PHE A 242 -2.96 7.85 -1.46
CA PHE A 242 -1.59 8.34 -1.45
C PHE A 242 -0.96 8.23 -2.83
N HIS A 243 -0.30 9.30 -3.25
CA HIS A 243 0.33 9.44 -4.56
C HIS A 243 1.84 9.33 -4.42
N TYR A 244 2.48 8.61 -5.33
CA TYR A 244 3.91 8.37 -5.29
C TYR A 244 4.57 8.36 -6.66
N GLY A 245 3.84 8.27 -7.77
CA GLY A 245 4.40 8.51 -9.11
C GLY A 245 4.53 10.00 -9.42
N ASN A 246 5.30 10.40 -10.43
CA ASN A 246 5.22 11.75 -10.99
C ASN A 246 5.42 11.74 -12.50
N SER A 247 5.24 12.88 -13.16
CA SER A 247 5.38 13.02 -14.62
C SER A 247 6.79 12.69 -15.16
N LYS A 248 7.80 12.65 -14.29
CA LYS A 248 9.19 12.31 -14.63
C LYS A 248 9.52 10.83 -14.45
N GLY A 249 8.52 10.00 -14.14
CA GLY A 249 8.72 8.57 -13.88
C GLY A 249 9.45 8.27 -12.57
N GLN A 250 9.54 9.24 -11.65
CA GLN A 250 10.11 9.03 -10.32
C GLN A 250 9.05 8.41 -9.39
N VAL A 251 9.52 7.78 -8.30
CA VAL A 251 8.66 7.27 -7.23
C VAL A 251 9.06 7.84 -5.86
N ASP A 252 8.07 8.22 -5.05
CA ASP A 252 8.29 8.81 -3.74
C ASP A 252 8.60 7.76 -2.67
N ARG A 253 9.80 7.82 -2.09
CA ARG A 253 10.23 6.93 -1.01
C ARG A 253 9.62 7.26 0.35
N MET A 254 8.94 8.39 0.50
CA MET A 254 8.17 8.76 1.69
C MET A 254 6.83 8.03 1.76
N SER A 255 6.36 7.45 0.66
CA SER A 255 5.16 6.60 0.59
C SER A 255 5.32 5.19 1.19
N LEU A 256 6.48 4.89 1.80
CA LEU A 256 6.68 3.65 2.56
C LEU A 256 5.58 3.55 3.61
N HIS A 257 4.82 2.46 3.59
CA HIS A 257 3.70 2.28 4.50
C HIS A 257 3.53 0.82 4.93
N THR A 258 2.75 0.61 5.98
CA THR A 258 2.51 -0.68 6.62
C THR A 258 1.11 -0.74 7.20
N SER A 259 0.54 -1.94 7.31
CA SER A 259 -0.62 -2.18 8.17
C SER A 259 -0.11 -2.80 9.46
N ILE A 260 -0.22 -2.11 10.58
CA ILE A 260 0.21 -2.68 11.86
C ILE A 260 -0.75 -3.80 12.30
N PRO A 261 -0.35 -4.68 13.24
CA PRO A 261 -1.20 -5.78 13.68
C PRO A 261 -2.57 -5.30 14.18
N VAL A 262 -3.62 -6.02 13.82
CA VAL A 262 -4.93 -5.87 14.48
C VAL A 262 -4.81 -6.37 15.91
N LEU A 263 -5.23 -5.58 16.89
CA LEU A 263 -5.18 -5.95 18.31
C LEU A 263 -6.54 -6.41 18.83
N GLU A 264 -7.64 -5.87 18.28
CA GLU A 264 -9.00 -6.24 18.62
C GLU A 264 -9.91 -6.21 17.39
N GLY A 265 -10.83 -7.17 17.28
CA GLY A 265 -11.74 -7.31 16.15
C GLY A 265 -11.08 -7.91 14.91
N GLU A 266 -11.44 -7.39 13.75
CA GLU A 266 -10.84 -7.73 12.45
C GLU A 266 -10.79 -6.49 11.56
N LYS A 267 -9.93 -6.48 10.54
CA LYS A 267 -9.82 -5.38 9.58
C LYS A 267 -10.15 -5.86 8.18
N TRP A 268 -11.12 -5.22 7.55
CA TRP A 268 -11.47 -5.38 6.15
C TRP A 268 -11.12 -4.11 5.38
N VAL A 269 -10.43 -4.28 4.25
CA VAL A 269 -10.10 -3.18 3.34
C VAL A 269 -10.33 -3.57 1.89
N ALA A 270 -10.69 -2.60 1.06
CA ALA A 270 -10.62 -2.71 -0.39
C ALA A 270 -9.49 -1.81 -0.90
N THR A 271 -8.68 -2.29 -1.85
CA THR A 271 -7.55 -1.54 -2.43
C THR A 271 -7.74 -1.44 -3.94
N ASN A 272 -7.58 -0.23 -4.48
CA ASN A 272 -7.43 0.00 -5.91
C ASN A 272 -6.03 0.59 -6.17
N TRP A 273 -5.20 -0.15 -6.91
CA TRP A 273 -3.91 0.33 -7.38
C TRP A 273 -4.05 0.97 -8.74
N ILE A 274 -3.52 2.18 -8.88
CA ILE A 274 -3.68 3.00 -10.09
C ILE A 274 -2.37 3.04 -10.86
N ARG A 275 -2.44 2.67 -12.14
CA ARG A 275 -1.33 2.68 -13.10
C ARG A 275 -1.21 4.01 -13.84
N GLN A 276 0.00 4.31 -14.30
CA GLN A 276 0.27 5.48 -15.15
C GLN A 276 -0.47 5.40 -16.50
N GLY A 277 -0.73 4.19 -17.01
CA GLY A 277 -1.43 3.94 -18.27
C GLY A 277 -2.46 2.83 -18.15
N ARG A 278 -3.18 2.59 -19.25
CA ARG A 278 -4.22 1.56 -19.33
C ARG A 278 -3.62 0.15 -19.21
N ILE A 279 -4.29 -0.69 -18.43
CA ILE A 279 -3.91 -2.10 -18.22
C ILE A 279 -4.52 -2.99 -19.30
N TYR A 280 -5.74 -2.68 -19.70
CA TYR A 280 -6.59 -3.44 -20.63
C TYR A 280 -6.72 -2.74 -21.98
#